data_AF-A0A7C3IZY0-F1
#
_entry.id   AF-A0A7C3IZY0-F1
#
_cell.length_a   1.000
_cell.length_b   1.000
_cell.length_c   1.000
_cell.angle_alpha   90.00
_cell.angle_beta   90.00
_cell.angle_gamma   90.00
#
_symmetry.space_group_name_H-M   'P 1'
#
loop_
_entity.id
_entity.type
_entity.pdbx_description
1 polymer ?
#
loop_
_entity_poly.entity_id
_entity_poly.type
_entity_poly.pdbx_seq_one_letter_code
_entity_poly.pdbx_strand_id
1 'polypeptide(L)'
;MGFPPSLRSAADLHAERPLAPAEALAVMRDVASALAAGHARGQYHGAVCLGNIAFDAAGAARLCRDTLASPTVSPEQARGEPPDARSDIYGLGVAAGEMLGPGSRVPDPLRRLLATMTANDPAARPQTADEVLLGIEACELMTDLRALRPGQQAAAQERARALLPLAVAALALAVLALALVALLGRTPSATGTPPESHKALLDKAAPLPARSQPPAAP
;
A
#
# COMPACT_ATOMS: atom_id res chain seq x y z
N MET A 1 24.94 -16.11 -16.04
CA MET A 1 24.19 -16.97 -15.12
C MET A 1 22.72 -16.58 -15.21
N GLY A 2 21.79 -17.53 -15.22
CA GLY A 2 20.35 -17.26 -15.19
C GLY A 2 19.86 -16.99 -13.75
N PHE A 3 18.56 -16.77 -13.58
CA PHE A 3 17.97 -16.62 -12.25
C PHE A 3 18.28 -17.82 -11.35
N PRO A 4 18.44 -17.63 -10.02
CA PRO A 4 18.50 -18.75 -9.11
C PRO A 4 17.23 -19.60 -9.28
N PRO A 5 17.30 -20.94 -9.11
CA PRO A 5 16.17 -21.85 -9.38
C PRO A 5 14.91 -21.57 -8.55
N SER A 6 14.99 -20.72 -7.52
CA SER A 6 13.87 -20.26 -6.71
C SER A 6 13.10 -19.07 -7.29
N LEU A 7 13.69 -18.31 -8.22
CA LEU A 7 13.05 -17.16 -8.86
C LEU A 7 12.58 -17.55 -10.26
N ARG A 8 11.27 -17.46 -10.48
CA ARG A 8 10.67 -17.68 -11.82
C ARG A 8 10.73 -16.40 -12.63
N SER A 9 11.15 -16.50 -13.89
CA SER A 9 11.07 -15.40 -14.85
C SER A 9 9.70 -15.32 -15.53
N ALA A 10 9.40 -14.17 -16.14
CA ALA A 10 8.23 -14.02 -17.01
C ALA A 10 8.33 -14.92 -18.25
N ALA A 11 9.54 -15.25 -18.70
CA ALA A 11 9.75 -16.23 -19.77
C ALA A 11 9.34 -17.63 -19.33
N ASP A 12 9.70 -18.06 -18.12
CA ASP A 12 9.30 -19.36 -17.57
C ASP A 12 7.78 -19.44 -17.38
N LEU A 13 7.14 -18.35 -16.98
CA LEU A 13 5.69 -18.30 -16.83
C LEU A 13 4.97 -18.36 -18.19
N HIS A 14 5.46 -17.60 -19.18
CA HIS A 14 4.92 -17.61 -20.53
C HIS A 14 5.04 -18.99 -21.21
N ALA A 15 6.15 -19.70 -21.00
CA ALA A 15 6.37 -21.04 -21.54
C ALA A 15 5.36 -22.07 -21.02
N GLU A 16 4.81 -21.87 -19.82
CA GLU A 16 3.74 -22.71 -19.27
C GLU A 16 2.36 -22.31 -19.80
N ARG A 17 2.08 -21.00 -19.82
CA ARG A 17 0.81 -20.46 -20.31
C ARG A 17 0.91 -18.99 -20.69
N PRO A 18 0.05 -18.53 -21.61
CA PRO A 18 -0.24 -17.11 -21.72
C PRO A 18 -0.82 -16.54 -20.42
N LEU A 19 -0.45 -15.30 -20.10
CA LEU A 19 -0.97 -14.54 -18.97
C LEU A 19 -2.30 -13.89 -19.35
N ALA A 20 -3.21 -13.80 -18.38
CA ALA A 20 -4.44 -13.04 -18.56
C ALA A 20 -4.13 -11.53 -18.69
N PRO A 21 -4.97 -10.73 -19.36
CA PRO A 21 -4.75 -9.29 -19.53
C PRO A 21 -4.50 -8.52 -18.21
N ALA A 22 -5.19 -8.87 -17.13
CA ALA A 22 -4.97 -8.26 -15.83
C ALA A 22 -3.59 -8.60 -15.23
N GLU A 23 -3.13 -9.85 -15.39
CA GLU A 23 -1.81 -10.28 -14.93
C GLU A 23 -0.71 -9.55 -15.70
N ALA A 24 -0.84 -9.47 -17.03
CA ALA A 24 0.09 -8.73 -17.89
C ALA A 24 0.15 -7.24 -17.52
N LEU A 25 -0.99 -6.59 -17.28
CA LEU A 25 -1.05 -5.19 -16.83
C LEU A 25 -0.35 -4.98 -15.48
N ALA A 26 -0.49 -5.92 -14.54
CA ALA A 26 0.19 -5.85 -13.25
C ALA A 26 1.72 -5.93 -13.41
N VAL A 27 2.21 -6.87 -14.23
CA VAL A 27 3.65 -6.97 -14.56
C VAL A 27 4.15 -5.71 -15.25
N MET A 28 3.41 -5.22 -16.25
CA MET A 28 3.76 -3.99 -16.97
C MET A 28 3.87 -2.81 -16.02
N ARG A 29 2.97 -2.68 -15.04
CA ARG A 29 3.00 -1.59 -14.05
C ARG A 29 4.24 -1.64 -13.18
N ASP A 30 4.57 -2.80 -12.64
CA ASP A 30 5.75 -2.99 -11.78
C ASP A 30 7.04 -2.65 -12.57
N VAL A 31 7.14 -3.11 -13.83
CA VAL A 31 8.30 -2.83 -14.68
C VAL A 31 8.36 -1.37 -15.11
N ALA A 32 7.24 -0.78 -15.55
CA ALA A 32 7.18 0.64 -15.94
C ALA A 32 7.52 1.55 -14.76
N SER A 33 7.11 1.21 -13.53
CA SER A 33 7.49 1.95 -12.32
C SER A 33 8.99 1.91 -12.06
N ALA A 34 9.62 0.74 -12.25
CA ALA A 34 11.07 0.60 -12.10
C ALA A 34 11.83 1.38 -13.19
N LEU A 35 11.34 1.34 -14.43
CA LEU A 35 11.89 2.12 -15.54
C LEU A 35 11.79 3.62 -15.28
N ALA A 36 10.63 4.14 -14.87
CA ALA A 36 10.44 5.55 -14.54
C ALA A 36 11.44 6.02 -13.48
N ALA A 37 11.64 5.23 -12.42
CA ALA A 37 12.63 5.53 -11.39
C ALA A 37 14.07 5.55 -11.94
N GLY A 38 14.43 4.63 -12.83
CA GLY A 38 15.75 4.61 -13.47
C GLY A 38 15.95 5.78 -14.44
N HIS A 39 14.97 6.03 -15.30
CA HIS A 39 14.98 7.09 -16.32
C HIS A 39 15.10 8.48 -15.68
N ALA A 40 14.46 8.70 -14.53
CA ALA A 40 14.60 9.94 -13.75
C ALA A 40 16.05 10.21 -13.29
N ARG A 41 16.91 9.19 -13.29
CA ARG A 41 18.34 9.28 -12.97
C ARG A 41 19.24 9.22 -14.21
N GLY A 42 18.65 9.30 -15.41
CA GLY A 42 19.36 9.15 -16.68
C GLY A 42 19.86 7.72 -16.94
N GLN A 43 19.28 6.71 -16.25
CA GLN A 43 19.68 5.31 -16.39
C GLN A 43 18.65 4.56 -17.23
N TYR A 44 19.07 4.09 -18.41
CA TYR A 44 18.28 3.24 -19.27
C TYR A 44 18.67 1.77 -19.06
N HIS A 45 17.73 0.85 -19.22
CA HIS A 45 17.99 -0.57 -19.08
C HIS A 45 18.59 -1.17 -20.35
N GLY A 46 18.04 -0.82 -21.52
CA GLY A 46 18.49 -1.21 -22.86
C GLY A 46 18.26 -2.68 -23.23
N ALA A 47 17.58 -3.45 -22.38
CA ALA A 47 17.45 -4.90 -22.52
C ALA A 47 16.15 -5.43 -21.89
N VAL A 48 15.07 -4.65 -21.90
CA VAL A 48 13.79 -5.07 -21.32
C VAL A 48 13.21 -6.22 -22.14
N CYS A 49 13.04 -7.39 -21.52
CA CYS A 49 12.48 -8.60 -22.13
C CYS A 49 11.95 -9.55 -21.05
N LEU A 50 11.19 -10.58 -21.45
CA LEU A 50 10.66 -11.59 -20.52
C LEU A 50 11.72 -12.25 -19.64
N GLY A 51 12.87 -12.57 -20.22
CA GLY A 51 13.99 -13.19 -19.51
C GLY A 51 14.70 -12.26 -18.51
N ASN A 52 14.40 -10.96 -18.53
CA ASN A 52 14.91 -9.99 -17.56
C ASN A 52 13.85 -9.58 -16.53
N ILE A 53 12.67 -10.20 -16.54
CA ILE A 53 11.61 -9.94 -15.56
C ILE A 53 11.49 -11.18 -14.68
N ALA A 54 11.74 -11.04 -13.38
CA ALA A 54 11.54 -12.10 -12.39
C ALA A 54 10.49 -11.72 -11.36
N PHE A 55 9.87 -12.74 -10.77
CA PHE A 55 8.90 -12.56 -9.69
C PHE A 55 9.55 -12.81 -8.34
N ASP A 56 9.40 -11.87 -7.42
CA ASP A 56 9.82 -12.06 -6.03
C ASP A 56 8.85 -12.96 -5.24
N ALA A 57 9.20 -13.28 -3.99
CA ALA A 57 8.37 -14.12 -3.14
C ALA A 57 6.97 -13.54 -2.85
N ALA A 58 6.76 -12.23 -3.05
CA ALA A 58 5.45 -11.59 -2.93
C ALA A 58 4.68 -11.56 -4.26
N GLY A 59 5.24 -12.13 -5.33
CA GLY A 59 4.67 -12.16 -6.67
C GLY A 59 4.79 -10.83 -7.42
N ALA A 60 5.61 -9.89 -6.96
CA ALA A 60 5.85 -8.64 -7.67
C ALA A 60 6.92 -8.83 -8.75
N ALA A 61 6.73 -8.19 -9.90
CA ALA A 61 7.71 -8.25 -10.98
C ALA A 61 8.91 -7.33 -10.69
N ARG A 62 10.11 -7.84 -10.99
CA ARG A 62 11.39 -7.17 -10.81
C ARG A 62 12.15 -7.22 -12.12
N LEU A 63 12.58 -6.06 -12.59
CA LEU A 63 13.43 -5.95 -13.78
C LEU A 63 14.90 -6.15 -13.37
N CYS A 64 15.58 -7.08 -14.02
CA CYS A 64 16.93 -7.52 -13.69
C CYS A 64 17.87 -7.33 -14.88
N ARG A 65 19.07 -6.76 -14.61
CA ARG A 65 20.02 -6.32 -15.65
C ARG A 65 21.01 -7.39 -16.10
N ASP A 66 21.35 -8.35 -15.23
CA ASP A 66 22.51 -9.23 -15.42
C ASP A 66 22.14 -10.67 -15.82
N THR A 67 21.04 -10.87 -16.55
CA THR A 67 20.68 -12.22 -17.02
C THR A 67 21.35 -12.53 -18.36
N LEU A 68 21.39 -13.82 -18.72
CA LEU A 68 21.86 -14.29 -20.03
C LEU A 68 20.78 -14.24 -21.11
N ALA A 69 19.63 -13.59 -20.86
CA ALA A 69 18.57 -13.47 -21.84
C ALA A 69 19.08 -12.70 -23.06
N SER A 70 18.72 -13.15 -24.25
CA SER A 70 18.91 -12.39 -25.48
C SER A 70 17.67 -11.51 -25.67
N PRO A 71 17.72 -10.22 -25.32
CA PRO A 71 16.53 -9.37 -25.41
C PRO A 71 16.19 -9.10 -26.87
N THR A 72 14.89 -9.01 -27.16
CA THR A 72 14.44 -8.38 -28.39
C THR A 72 14.92 -6.94 -28.41
N VAL A 73 15.71 -6.59 -29.41
CA VAL A 73 16.26 -5.24 -29.58
C VAL A 73 15.22 -4.31 -30.21
N SER A 74 15.21 -3.05 -29.77
CA SER A 74 14.41 -2.01 -30.42
C SER A 74 14.92 -1.72 -31.84
N PRO A 75 14.08 -1.17 -32.75
CA PRO A 75 14.49 -0.84 -34.12
C PRO A 75 15.72 0.08 -34.19
N GLU A 76 15.82 1.06 -33.29
CA GLU A 76 16.98 1.95 -33.18
C GLU A 76 18.24 1.23 -32.68
N GLN A 77 18.11 0.35 -31.68
CA GLN A 77 19.25 -0.46 -31.21
C GLN A 77 19.72 -1.45 -32.28
N ALA A 78 18.81 -1.99 -33.10
CA ALA A 78 19.16 -2.83 -34.25
C ALA A 78 19.97 -2.06 -35.31
N ARG A 79 19.85 -0.73 -35.36
CA ARG A 79 20.69 0.15 -36.19
C ARG A 79 22.00 0.56 -35.50
N GLY A 80 22.27 0.07 -34.29
CA GLY A 80 23.46 0.39 -33.50
C GLY A 80 23.35 1.67 -32.69
N GLU A 81 22.17 2.28 -32.58
CA GLU A 81 21.96 3.46 -31.73
C GLU A 81 21.98 3.04 -30.24
N PRO A 82 22.48 3.90 -29.32
CA PRO A 82 22.46 3.60 -27.89
C PRO A 82 21.02 3.55 -27.37
N PRO A 83 20.71 2.68 -26.39
CA PRO A 83 19.38 2.60 -25.81
C PRO A 83 19.02 3.87 -25.04
N ASP A 84 17.75 4.25 -25.13
CA ASP A 84 17.14 5.30 -24.34
C ASP A 84 15.82 4.86 -23.68
N ALA A 85 15.06 5.80 -23.13
CA ALA A 85 13.77 5.52 -22.50
C ALA A 85 12.78 4.85 -23.47
N ARG A 86 12.79 5.24 -24.75
CA ARG A 86 11.87 4.75 -25.79
C ARG A 86 12.26 3.34 -26.22
N SER A 87 13.54 2.99 -26.14
CA SER A 87 14.02 1.62 -26.34
C SER A 87 13.51 0.69 -25.23
N ASP A 88 13.54 1.13 -23.96
CA ASP A 88 13.00 0.36 -22.83
C ASP A 88 11.48 0.17 -22.94
N ILE A 89 10.76 1.21 -23.35
CA ILE A 89 9.31 1.17 -23.57
C ILE A 89 8.94 0.18 -24.68
N TYR A 90 9.71 0.17 -25.78
CA TYR A 90 9.54 -0.83 -26.84
C TYR A 90 9.73 -2.25 -26.32
N GLY A 91 10.81 -2.51 -25.59
CA GLY A 91 11.09 -3.82 -25.00
C GLY A 91 9.99 -4.28 -24.05
N LEU A 92 9.44 -3.38 -23.23
CA LEU A 92 8.29 -3.68 -22.36
C LEU A 92 7.03 -4.00 -23.18
N GLY A 93 6.76 -3.27 -24.26
CA GLY A 93 5.62 -3.52 -25.14
C GLY A 93 5.70 -4.89 -25.82
N VAL A 94 6.88 -5.26 -26.31
CA VAL A 94 7.14 -6.60 -26.87
C VAL A 94 6.93 -7.67 -25.82
N ALA A 95 7.57 -7.54 -24.66
CA ALA A 95 7.43 -8.50 -23.56
C ALA A 95 5.97 -8.67 -23.14
N ALA A 96 5.19 -7.58 -23.07
CA ALA A 96 3.77 -7.65 -22.75
C ALA A 96 2.93 -8.35 -23.83
N GLY A 97 3.23 -8.13 -25.11
CA GLY A 97 2.62 -8.87 -26.21
C GLY A 97 2.92 -10.37 -26.13
N GLU A 98 4.16 -10.73 -25.80
CA GLU A 98 4.56 -12.13 -25.59
C GLU A 98 3.84 -12.73 -24.37
N MET A 99 3.81 -12.05 -23.22
CA MET A 99 3.08 -12.53 -22.02
C MET A 99 1.64 -12.91 -22.36
N LEU A 100 0.94 -12.07 -23.14
CA LEU A 100 -0.44 -12.31 -23.55
C LEU A 100 -0.59 -13.48 -24.53
N GLY A 101 0.42 -13.77 -25.33
CA GLY A 101 0.42 -14.88 -26.28
C GLY A 101 -0.56 -14.73 -27.46
N PRO A 102 -0.38 -15.56 -28.51
CA PRO A 102 -1.24 -15.54 -29.68
C PRO A 102 -2.67 -16.02 -29.35
N GLY A 103 -3.68 -15.34 -29.88
CA GLY A 103 -5.09 -15.73 -29.72
C GLY A 103 -5.76 -15.25 -28.43
N SER A 104 -5.03 -14.59 -27.53
CA SER A 104 -5.63 -13.97 -26.35
C SER A 104 -6.63 -12.88 -26.71
N ARG A 105 -7.75 -12.84 -25.98
CA ARG A 105 -8.73 -11.75 -26.08
C ARG A 105 -8.19 -10.53 -25.33
N VAL A 106 -7.40 -9.73 -26.04
CA VAL A 106 -6.83 -8.48 -25.52
C VAL A 106 -7.85 -7.34 -25.68
N PRO A 107 -8.24 -6.66 -24.59
CA PRO A 107 -9.12 -5.50 -24.67
C PRO A 107 -8.54 -4.39 -25.55
N ASP A 108 -9.42 -3.69 -26.26
CA ASP A 108 -9.05 -2.63 -27.21
C ASP A 108 -8.12 -1.55 -26.63
N PRO A 109 -8.32 -1.03 -25.40
CA PRO A 109 -7.39 -0.06 -24.80
C PRO A 109 -5.97 -0.61 -24.66
N LEU A 110 -5.84 -1.85 -24.15
CA LEU A 110 -4.54 -2.50 -23.99
C LEU A 110 -3.89 -2.77 -25.35
N ARG A 111 -4.66 -3.23 -26.34
CA ARG A 111 -4.16 -3.45 -27.70
C ARG A 111 -3.59 -2.16 -28.31
N ARG A 112 -4.26 -1.02 -28.12
CA ARG A 112 -3.77 0.29 -28.58
C ARG A 112 -2.51 0.73 -27.86
N LEU A 113 -2.45 0.56 -26.53
CA LEU A 113 -1.27 0.88 -25.75
C LEU A 113 -0.06 0.07 -26.24
N LEU A 114 -0.21 -1.25 -26.39
CA LEU A 114 0.85 -2.12 -26.90
C LEU A 114 1.31 -1.71 -28.30
N ALA A 115 0.38 -1.44 -29.21
CA ALA A 115 0.71 -0.98 -30.56
C ALA A 115 1.48 0.35 -30.57
N THR A 116 1.17 1.26 -29.63
CA THR A 116 1.88 2.54 -29.50
C THR A 116 3.28 2.31 -28.91
N MET A 117 3.42 1.44 -27.90
CA MET A 117 4.72 1.11 -27.30
C MET A 117 5.66 0.41 -28.29
N THR A 118 5.12 -0.42 -29.20
CA THR A 118 5.91 -1.18 -30.19
C THR A 118 6.00 -0.50 -31.56
N ALA A 119 5.69 0.80 -31.66
CA ALA A 119 5.82 1.54 -32.90
C ALA A 119 7.28 1.56 -33.41
N ASN A 120 7.47 1.40 -34.72
CA ASN A 120 8.81 1.42 -35.34
C ASN A 120 9.52 2.77 -35.15
N ASP A 121 8.77 3.87 -35.23
CA ASP A 121 9.26 5.21 -34.95
C ASP A 121 9.26 5.49 -33.43
N PRO A 122 10.43 5.74 -32.80
CA PRO A 122 10.50 6.09 -31.38
C PRO A 122 9.70 7.33 -31.00
N ALA A 123 9.51 8.30 -31.91
CA ALA A 123 8.75 9.51 -31.64
C ALA A 123 7.23 9.25 -31.52
N ALA A 124 6.74 8.14 -32.09
CA ALA A 124 5.35 7.73 -32.00
C ALA A 124 5.02 6.94 -30.72
N ARG A 125 6.04 6.56 -29.93
CA ARG A 125 5.88 5.85 -28.65
C ARG A 125 5.57 6.85 -27.52
N PRO A 126 5.08 6.38 -26.35
CA PRO A 126 5.17 7.18 -25.13
C PRO A 126 6.62 7.60 -24.90
N GLN A 127 6.84 8.86 -24.55
CA GLN A 127 8.19 9.41 -24.43
C GLN A 127 8.81 9.12 -23.06
N THR A 128 7.99 8.80 -22.07
CA THR A 128 8.41 8.49 -20.70
C THR A 128 7.72 7.24 -20.17
N ALA A 129 8.34 6.56 -19.22
CA ALA A 129 7.71 5.43 -18.53
C ALA A 129 6.49 5.87 -17.69
N ASP A 130 6.44 7.13 -17.24
CA ASP A 130 5.27 7.71 -16.58
C ASP A 130 4.04 7.79 -17.50
N GLU A 131 4.23 8.13 -18.79
CA GLU A 131 3.15 8.06 -19.78
C GLU A 131 2.65 6.63 -19.99
N VAL A 132 3.53 5.62 -19.90
CA VAL A 132 3.12 4.22 -19.94
C VAL A 132 2.28 3.87 -18.71
N LEU A 133 2.66 4.32 -17.51
CA LEU A 133 1.86 4.13 -16.29
C LEU A 133 0.46 4.75 -16.41
N LEU A 134 0.36 5.96 -16.97
CA LEU A 134 -0.93 6.61 -17.26
C LEU A 134 -1.74 5.78 -18.27
N GLY A 135 -1.10 5.24 -19.31
CA GLY A 135 -1.74 4.35 -20.28
C GLY A 135 -2.29 3.07 -19.64
N ILE A 136 -1.53 2.47 -18.72
CA ILE A 136 -1.96 1.29 -17.94
C ILE A 136 -3.16 1.65 -17.05
N GLU A 137 -3.14 2.80 -16.38
CA GLU A 137 -4.28 3.27 -15.57
C GLU A 137 -5.53 3.49 -16.41
N ALA A 138 -5.41 4.11 -17.59
CA ALA A 138 -6.52 4.25 -18.52
C ALA A 138 -7.05 2.88 -18.97
N CYS A 139 -6.18 1.91 -19.25
CA CYS A 139 -6.59 0.55 -19.58
C CYS A 139 -7.38 -0.09 -18.43
N GLU A 140 -6.86 -0.03 -17.20
CA GLU A 140 -7.52 -0.57 -16.01
C GLU A 140 -8.90 0.07 -15.78
N LEU A 141 -9.03 1.38 -15.93
CA LEU A 141 -10.30 2.11 -15.76
C LEU A 141 -11.32 1.76 -16.84
N MET A 142 -10.89 1.61 -18.09
CA MET A 142 -11.80 1.32 -19.22
C MET A 142 -12.25 -0.14 -19.28
N THR A 143 -11.56 -1.05 -18.60
CA THR A 143 -11.77 -2.50 -18.70
C THR A 143 -12.16 -3.16 -17.38
N ASP A 144 -12.14 -2.41 -16.28
CA ASP A 144 -12.35 -2.88 -14.90
C ASP A 144 -11.39 -4.02 -14.48
N LEU A 145 -10.25 -4.16 -15.17
CA LEU A 145 -9.26 -5.20 -14.90
C LEU A 145 -8.44 -4.95 -13.62
N ARG A 146 -8.64 -3.80 -12.96
CA ARG A 146 -7.94 -3.42 -11.72
C ARG A 146 -8.20 -4.40 -10.57
N ALA A 147 -9.35 -5.09 -10.59
CA ALA A 147 -9.81 -5.99 -9.53
C ALA A 147 -9.12 -7.36 -9.49
N LEU A 148 -8.29 -7.71 -10.49
CA LEU A 148 -7.69 -9.04 -10.64
C LEU A 148 -6.18 -9.00 -10.37
N ARG A 149 -5.77 -8.65 -9.14
CA ARG A 149 -4.36 -8.67 -8.68
C ARG A 149 -4.09 -9.88 -7.78
N PRO A 150 -3.62 -11.04 -8.30
CA PRO A 150 -3.55 -12.26 -7.49
C PRO A 150 -2.44 -12.26 -6.42
N GLY A 151 -1.41 -11.41 -6.50
CA GLY A 151 -0.27 -11.45 -5.57
C GLY A 151 -0.23 -10.35 -4.50
N GLN A 152 -0.49 -9.10 -4.89
CA GLN A 152 -0.27 -7.97 -3.98
C GLN A 152 -1.37 -7.80 -2.93
N GLN A 153 -2.61 -8.24 -3.21
CA GLN A 153 -3.68 -8.23 -2.21
C GLN A 153 -3.43 -9.24 -1.10
N ALA A 154 -2.96 -10.45 -1.43
CA ALA A 154 -2.68 -11.50 -0.45
C ALA A 154 -1.53 -11.09 0.50
N ALA A 155 -0.41 -10.60 -0.04
CA ALA A 155 0.73 -10.17 0.77
C ALA A 155 0.42 -8.91 1.61
N ALA A 156 -0.35 -7.96 1.07
CA ALA A 156 -0.79 -6.78 1.84
C ALA A 156 -1.79 -7.16 2.95
N GLN A 157 -2.71 -8.09 2.68
CA GLN A 157 -3.65 -8.63 3.67
C GLN A 157 -2.93 -9.41 4.78
N GLU A 158 -1.91 -10.19 4.44
CA GLU A 158 -1.12 -10.94 5.41
C GLU A 158 -0.31 -10.02 6.32
N ARG A 159 0.35 -9.00 5.77
CA ARG A 159 1.04 -7.95 6.55
C ARG A 159 0.08 -7.17 7.45
N ALA A 160 -1.08 -6.78 6.93
CA ALA A 160 -2.11 -6.09 7.71
C ALA A 160 -2.64 -6.95 8.87
N ARG A 161 -2.85 -8.25 8.64
CA ARG A 161 -3.24 -9.22 9.69
C ARG A 161 -2.15 -9.41 10.73
N ALA A 162 -0.88 -9.43 10.33
CA ALA A 162 0.26 -9.58 11.24
C ALA A 162 0.43 -8.36 12.17
N LEU A 163 0.10 -7.15 11.71
CA LEU A 163 0.22 -5.90 12.49
C LEU A 163 -1.00 -5.60 13.37
N LEU A 164 -2.17 -6.17 13.06
CA LEU A 164 -3.40 -5.99 13.83
C LEU A 164 -3.25 -6.29 15.34
N PRO A 165 -2.66 -7.42 15.79
CA PRO A 165 -2.50 -7.67 17.23
C PRO A 165 -1.58 -6.66 17.91
N LEU A 166 -0.54 -6.17 17.23
CA LEU A 166 0.37 -5.15 17.76
C LEU A 166 -0.34 -3.81 17.92
N ALA A 167 -1.16 -3.41 16.93
CA ALA A 167 -1.97 -2.20 17.00
C ALA A 167 -3.00 -2.26 18.14
N VAL A 168 -3.66 -3.41 18.31
CA VAL A 168 -4.62 -3.65 19.41
C VAL A 168 -3.90 -3.60 20.77
N ALA A 169 -2.73 -4.22 20.90
CA ALA A 169 -1.95 -4.19 22.14
C ALA A 169 -1.46 -2.78 22.48
N ALA A 170 -0.99 -2.02 21.49
CA ALA A 170 -0.58 -0.63 21.68
C ALA A 170 -1.76 0.26 22.12
N LEU A 171 -2.94 0.09 21.51
CA LEU A 171 -4.14 0.81 21.91
C LEU A 171 -4.57 0.44 23.35
N ALA A 172 -4.52 -0.83 23.71
CA ALA A 172 -4.84 -1.29 25.06
C ALA A 172 -3.88 -0.70 26.12
N LEU A 173 -2.57 -0.67 25.82
CA LEU A 173 -1.57 -0.05 26.69
C LEU A 173 -1.79 1.46 26.83
N ALA A 174 -2.12 2.16 25.74
CA ALA A 174 -2.42 3.59 25.78
C ALA A 174 -3.66 3.88 26.65
N VAL A 175 -4.71 3.07 26.54
CA VAL A 175 -5.92 3.19 27.39
C VAL A 175 -5.58 2.94 28.86
N LEU A 176 -4.77 1.91 29.15
CA LEU A 176 -4.35 1.60 30.52
C LEU A 176 -3.50 2.72 31.14
N ALA A 177 -2.57 3.27 30.37
CA ALA A 177 -1.75 4.40 30.80
C ALA A 177 -2.61 5.65 31.08
N LEU A 178 -3.58 5.95 30.22
CA LEU A 178 -4.50 7.07 30.40
C LEU A 178 -5.37 6.88 31.67
N ALA A 179 -5.86 5.66 31.91
CA ALA A 179 -6.60 5.33 33.11
C ALA A 179 -5.74 5.47 34.38
N LEU A 180 -4.47 5.05 34.33
CA LEU A 180 -3.53 5.20 35.45
C LEU A 180 -3.23 6.68 35.75
N VAL A 181 -3.01 7.51 34.73
CA VAL A 181 -2.83 8.96 34.90
C VAL A 181 -4.07 9.60 35.51
N ALA A 182 -5.27 9.23 35.05
CA ALA A 182 -6.52 9.72 35.63
C ALA A 182 -6.72 9.28 37.09
N LEU A 183 -6.21 8.10 37.47
CA LEU A 183 -6.28 7.60 38.85
C LEU A 183 -5.26 8.31 39.76
N LEU A 184 -4.03 8.54 39.28
CA LEU A 184 -2.96 9.20 40.02
C LEU A 184 -3.14 10.72 40.11
N GLY A 185 -3.77 11.34 39.10
CA GLY A 185 -4.11 12.77 39.08
C GLY A 185 -5.26 13.15 40.02
N ARG A 186 -5.95 12.17 40.61
CA ARG A 186 -6.92 12.38 41.69
C ARG A 186 -6.22 12.39 43.04
N THR A 187 -5.38 13.39 43.29
CA THR A 187 -4.97 13.69 44.66
C THR A 187 -6.13 14.42 45.36
N PRO A 188 -6.65 13.93 46.49
CA PRO A 188 -7.63 14.68 47.26
C PRO A 188 -6.92 15.87 47.91
N SER A 189 -7.12 17.07 47.38
CA SER A 189 -6.73 18.31 48.07
C SER A 189 -7.62 18.49 49.31
N ALA A 190 -7.16 18.01 50.46
CA ALA A 190 -7.76 18.28 51.75
C ALA A 190 -7.20 19.60 52.32
N THR A 191 -7.75 20.74 51.88
CA THR A 191 -7.67 22.01 52.64
C THR A 191 -8.96 22.80 52.43
N GLY A 192 -9.98 22.46 53.23
CA GLY A 192 -11.18 23.27 53.43
C GLY A 192 -11.40 23.45 54.93
N THR A 193 -11.28 24.68 55.41
CA THR A 193 -11.57 25.11 56.78
C THR A 193 -13.03 24.79 57.19
N PRO A 194 -13.29 24.34 58.43
CA PRO A 194 -14.64 24.01 58.87
C PRO A 194 -15.53 25.26 59.07
N PRO A 195 -16.83 25.22 58.68
CA PRO A 195 -17.74 26.35 58.84
C PRO A 195 -18.21 26.55 60.31
N GLU A 196 -18.13 27.79 60.80
CA GLU A 196 -18.73 28.24 62.06
C GLU A 196 -20.26 28.32 61.95
N SER A 197 -21.00 27.39 62.53
CA SER A 197 -22.47 27.54 62.61
C SER A 197 -23.17 26.90 63.81
N HIS A 198 -22.49 26.64 64.94
CA HIS A 198 -23.14 26.11 66.15
C HIS A 198 -23.02 26.98 67.41
N LYS A 199 -22.68 28.27 67.29
CA LYS A 199 -22.68 29.21 68.44
C LYS A 199 -23.98 30.01 68.60
N ALA A 200 -24.78 30.14 67.55
CA ALA A 200 -25.96 31.02 67.54
C ALA A 200 -27.27 30.37 68.07
N LEU A 201 -27.27 29.06 68.35
CA LEU A 201 -28.49 28.32 68.72
C LEU A 201 -28.58 27.98 70.22
N LEU A 202 -27.51 28.17 70.99
CA LEU A 202 -27.47 27.90 72.44
C LEU A 202 -27.66 29.16 73.31
N ASP A 203 -27.49 30.36 72.76
CA ASP A 203 -27.60 31.64 73.51
C ASP A 203 -29.03 32.23 73.57
N LYS A 204 -30.04 31.56 72.98
CA LYS A 204 -31.40 32.12 72.81
C LYS A 204 -32.53 31.47 73.62
N ALA A 205 -32.23 30.56 74.55
CA ALA A 205 -33.24 30.00 75.45
C ALA A 205 -33.17 30.69 76.83
N ALA A 206 -33.95 31.77 76.99
CA ALA A 206 -34.21 32.38 78.29
C ALA A 206 -35.09 31.44 79.17
N PRO A 207 -34.94 31.46 80.50
CA PRO A 207 -35.56 30.48 81.41
C PRO A 207 -37.02 30.84 81.73
N LEU A 208 -37.88 29.82 81.84
CA LEU A 208 -39.26 29.97 82.33
C LEU A 208 -39.57 28.99 83.47
N PRO A 209 -40.52 29.34 84.36
CA PRO A 209 -40.36 29.32 85.80
C PRO A 209 -40.86 28.05 86.51
N ALA A 210 -40.50 27.92 87.80
CA ALA A 210 -40.86 26.82 88.68
C ALA A 210 -42.29 26.92 89.27
N ARG A 211 -42.79 25.74 89.70
CA ARG A 211 -44.01 25.41 90.50
C ARG A 211 -45.24 25.06 89.66
N SER A 212 -46.10 24.12 90.04
CA SER A 212 -46.41 23.49 91.34
C SER A 212 -47.13 22.15 91.10
N GLN A 213 -46.86 21.14 91.94
CA GLN A 213 -47.67 19.91 92.02
C GLN A 213 -48.92 20.13 92.87
N PRO A 214 -50.09 19.64 92.42
CA PRO A 214 -51.22 19.37 93.31
C PRO A 214 -51.73 17.92 93.12
N PRO A 215 -52.71 17.47 93.92
CA PRO A 215 -52.52 16.67 95.13
C PRO A 215 -52.87 15.18 94.93
N ALA A 216 -52.59 14.37 95.95
CA ALA A 216 -52.77 12.93 95.95
C ALA A 216 -54.20 12.46 96.25
N ALA A 217 -54.54 11.36 95.56
CA ALA A 217 -55.40 10.24 95.96
C ALA A 217 -56.92 10.50 96.13
N PRO A 218 -57.73 9.44 95.99
CA PRO A 218 -57.88 8.46 97.08
C PRO A 218 -57.26 7.08 96.82
#